data_AF-C8XIE0-F1
#
_entry.id   AF-C8XIE0-F1
#
_cell.length_a   1.000
_cell.length_b   1.000
_cell.length_c   1.000
_cell.angle_alpha   90.00
_cell.angle_beta   90.00
_cell.angle_gamma   90.00
#
_symmetry.space_group_name_H-M   'P 1'
#
loop_
_entity.id
_entity.type
_entity.pdbx_description
1 polymer ?
#
loop_
_entity_poly.entity_id
_entity_poly.type
_entity_poly.pdbx_seq_one_letter_code
_entity_poly.pdbx_strand_id
1 'polypeptide(L)'
;MTAELVVWLVVAAAIVVVGLWPVLARQRSARTEPEWTAAAARSRIAELEDRLDAADLPAAARAKAERSLLLAGAALAEGGRKAPARAARRAEEGLSTLRSIGPD
;
A
#
# COMPACT_ATOMS: atom_id res chain seq x y z
N MET A 1 51.61 -2.21 -15.09
CA MET A 1 50.38 -1.55 -14.59
C MET A 1 50.69 -0.98 -13.22
N THR A 2 50.65 0.35 -13.06
CA THR A 2 50.98 1.03 -11.81
C THR A 2 49.81 0.92 -10.83
N ALA A 3 50.12 0.75 -9.53
CA ALA A 3 49.11 0.63 -8.46
C ALA A 3 48.11 1.80 -8.45
N GLU A 4 48.54 2.97 -8.93
CA GLU A 4 47.72 4.16 -9.11
C GLU A 4 46.52 3.93 -10.05
N LEU A 5 46.70 3.23 -11.17
CA LEU A 5 45.61 2.92 -12.09
C LEU A 5 44.56 2.00 -11.44
N VAL A 6 45.01 1.07 -10.59
CA VAL A 6 44.11 0.17 -9.86
C VAL A 6 43.27 0.95 -8.84
N VAL A 7 43.89 1.89 -8.12
CA VAL A 7 43.19 2.76 -7.17
C VAL A 7 42.12 3.59 -7.88
N TRP A 8 42.45 4.21 -9.02
CA TRP A 8 41.49 5.00 -9.79
C TRP A 8 40.33 4.16 -10.33
N LEU A 9 40.58 2.92 -10.74
CA LEU A 9 39.52 2.00 -11.16
C LEU A 9 38.59 1.62 -10.01
N VAL A 10 39.13 1.39 -8.81
CA VAL A 10 38.32 1.08 -7.62
C VAL A 10 37.46 2.29 -7.21
N VAL A 11 38.02 3.50 -7.25
CA VAL A 11 37.29 4.73 -6.95
C VAL A 11 36.17 4.96 -7.97
N ALA A 12 36.45 4.78 -9.26
CA ALA A 12 35.43 4.90 -10.31
C ALA A 12 34.31 3.87 -10.13
N ALA A 13 34.64 2.61 -9.81
CA ALA A 13 33.67 1.57 -9.54
C ALA A 13 32.81 1.91 -8.30
N ALA A 14 33.41 2.44 -7.24
CA ALA A 14 32.68 2.85 -6.03
C ALA A 14 31.69 3.98 -6.31
N ILE A 15 32.08 4.97 -7.12
CA ILE A 15 31.18 6.08 -7.53
C ILE A 15 30.00 5.54 -8.33
N VAL A 16 30.24 4.61 -9.26
CA VAL A 16 29.17 3.97 -10.05
C VAL A 16 28.22 3.17 -9.16
N VAL A 17 28.74 2.39 -8.21
CA VAL A 17 27.92 1.61 -7.28
C VAL A 17 27.09 2.53 -6.37
N VAL A 18 27.68 3.57 -5.79
CA VAL A 18 26.97 4.53 -4.93
C VAL A 18 25.94 5.33 -5.72
N GLY A 19 26.24 5.70 -6.97
CA GLY A 19 25.31 6.38 -7.86
C GLY A 19 24.14 5.52 -8.33
N LEU A 20 24.37 4.22 -8.56
CA LEU A 20 23.34 3.26 -8.97
C LEU A 20 22.57 2.66 -7.79
N TRP A 21 23.11 2.72 -6.58
CA TRP A 21 22.47 2.27 -5.35
C TRP A 21 21.06 2.86 -5.13
N PRO A 22 20.82 4.18 -5.22
CA PRO A 22 19.47 4.74 -5.06
C PRO A 22 18.50 4.30 -6.17
N VAL A 23 18.99 4.03 -7.38
CA VAL A 23 18.17 3.54 -8.50
C VAL A 23 17.73 2.10 -8.25
N LEU A 24 18.65 1.24 -7.82
CA LEU A 24 18.38 -0.16 -7.47
C LEU A 24 17.55 -0.28 -6.19
N ALA A 25 17.79 0.58 -5.19
CA ALA A 25 17.02 0.65 -3.96
C ALA A 25 15.57 1.08 -4.22
N ARG A 26 15.33 2.07 -5.09
CA ARG A 26 13.97 2.46 -5.51
C ARG A 26 13.21 1.32 -6.18
N GLN A 27 13.88 0.50 -7.01
CA GLN A 27 13.25 -0.68 -7.61
C GLN A 27 12.99 -1.80 -6.60
N ARG A 28 13.84 -1.96 -5.58
CA ARG A 28 13.62 -2.92 -4.49
C ARG A 28 12.52 -2.49 -3.53
N SER A 29 12.40 -1.20 -3.20
CA SER A 29 11.31 -0.68 -2.36
C SER A 29 9.93 -0.79 -3.02
N ALA A 30 9.87 -0.88 -4.36
CA ALA A 30 8.63 -1.19 -5.08
C ALA A 30 8.20 -2.67 -4.95
N ARG A 31 9.03 -3.54 -4.35
CA ARG A 31 8.82 -4.98 -4.25
C ARG A 31 8.35 -5.44 -2.86
N THR A 32 8.13 -4.51 -1.93
CA THR A 32 7.73 -4.82 -0.56
C THR A 32 6.43 -4.10 -0.18
N GLU A 33 5.51 -3.90 -1.12
CA GLU A 33 4.11 -3.82 -0.73
C GLU A 33 3.61 -5.27 -0.64
N PRO A 34 2.90 -5.68 0.44
CA PRO A 34 2.25 -6.98 0.46
C PRO A 34 1.41 -7.08 -0.81
N GLU A 35 1.64 -8.13 -1.60
CA GLU A 35 0.91 -8.33 -2.85
C GLU A 35 -0.54 -8.63 -2.48
N TRP A 36 -1.34 -7.58 -2.35
CA TRP A 36 -2.75 -7.70 -2.10
C TRP A 36 -3.36 -8.46 -3.26
N THR A 37 -3.85 -9.66 -2.99
CA THR A 37 -4.62 -10.41 -3.97
C THR A 37 -6.03 -9.80 -4.06
N ALA A 38 -6.69 -9.97 -5.20
CA ALA A 38 -8.08 -9.54 -5.35
C ALA A 38 -9.00 -10.20 -4.30
N ALA A 39 -8.70 -11.44 -3.89
CA ALA A 39 -9.43 -12.14 -2.84
C ALA A 39 -9.24 -11.48 -1.46
N ALA A 40 -8.00 -11.15 -1.09
CA ALA A 40 -7.71 -10.46 0.17
C ALA A 40 -8.36 -9.06 0.22
N ALA A 41 -8.33 -8.33 -0.89
CA ALA A 41 -9.00 -7.03 -0.98
C ALA A 41 -10.51 -7.14 -0.82
N ARG A 42 -11.15 -8.12 -1.47
CA ARG A 42 -12.60 -8.39 -1.30
C ARG A 42 -12.95 -8.79 0.13
N SER A 43 -12.11 -9.58 0.79
CA SER A 43 -12.32 -9.94 2.20
C SER A 43 -12.35 -8.71 3.11
N ARG A 44 -11.48 -7.71 2.87
CA ARG A 44 -11.49 -6.45 3.64
C ARG A 44 -12.69 -5.58 3.34
N ILE A 45 -13.14 -5.55 2.09
CA ILE A 45 -14.37 -4.85 1.69
C ILE A 45 -15.58 -5.48 2.39
N ALA A 46 -15.69 -6.82 2.37
CA ALA A 46 -16.76 -7.52 3.06
C ALA A 46 -16.74 -7.29 4.58
N GLU A 47 -15.55 -7.28 5.20
CA GLU A 47 -15.40 -6.93 6.63
C GLU A 47 -15.87 -5.50 6.91
N LEU A 48 -15.60 -4.55 6.01
CA LEU A 48 -16.05 -3.17 6.13
C LEU A 48 -17.57 -3.04 5.97
N GLU A 49 -18.16 -3.77 5.02
CA GLU A 49 -19.62 -3.86 4.82
C GLU A 49 -20.31 -4.40 6.09
N ASP A 50 -19.84 -5.53 6.61
CA ASP A 50 -20.38 -6.14 7.83
C ASP A 50 -20.31 -5.20 9.04
N ARG A 51 -19.19 -4.49 9.19
CA ARG A 51 -19.02 -3.49 10.26
C ARG A 51 -19.92 -2.26 10.07
N LEU A 52 -20.23 -1.87 8.82
CA LEU A 52 -21.12 -0.76 8.49
C LEU A 52 -22.60 -1.10 8.78
N ASP A 53 -22.95 -2.37 8.66
CA ASP A 53 -24.30 -2.88 8.94
C ASP A 53 -24.59 -3.02 10.45
N ALA A 54 -23.58 -2.84 11.31
CA ALA A 54 -23.77 -2.76 12.75
C ALA A 54 -24.66 -1.56 13.15
N ALA A 55 -25.63 -1.81 14.03
CA ALA A 55 -26.75 -0.91 14.31
C ALA A 55 -26.42 0.36 15.12
N ASP A 56 -25.15 0.61 15.46
CA ASP A 56 -24.80 1.64 16.46
C ASP A 56 -23.54 2.46 16.11
N LEU A 57 -23.45 2.90 14.86
CA LEU A 57 -22.36 3.75 14.39
C LEU A 57 -22.75 5.24 14.39
N PRO A 58 -21.90 6.15 14.92
CA PRO A 58 -22.10 7.58 14.74
C PRO A 58 -22.19 7.97 13.26
N ALA A 59 -23.14 8.83 12.90
CA ALA A 59 -23.42 9.21 11.52
C ALA A 59 -22.17 9.69 10.74
N ALA A 60 -21.30 10.47 11.39
CA ALA A 60 -20.07 10.97 10.78
C ALA A 60 -19.08 9.86 10.42
N ALA A 61 -18.97 8.85 11.28
CA ALA A 61 -18.13 7.70 11.06
C ALA A 61 -18.70 6.77 9.98
N ARG A 62 -20.01 6.53 10.02
CA ARG A 62 -20.73 5.77 9.01
C ARG A 62 -20.50 6.39 7.62
N ALA A 63 -20.71 7.69 7.47
CA ALA A 63 -20.50 8.38 6.20
C ALA A 63 -19.05 8.27 5.69
N LYS A 64 -18.05 8.34 6.58
CA LYS A 64 -16.64 8.19 6.21
C LYS A 64 -16.29 6.75 5.82
N ALA A 65 -16.84 5.77 6.52
CA ALA A 65 -16.67 4.36 6.21
C ALA A 65 -17.39 3.97 4.89
N GLU A 66 -18.62 4.44 4.65
CA GLU A 66 -19.36 4.26 3.38
C GLU A 66 -18.60 4.87 2.20
N ARG A 67 -18.04 6.08 2.37
CA ARG A 67 -17.18 6.68 1.34
C ARG A 67 -15.96 5.82 1.04
N SER A 68 -15.35 5.25 2.09
CA SER A 68 -14.18 4.38 1.95
C SER A 68 -14.52 3.08 1.23
N LEU A 69 -15.70 2.51 1.52
CA LEU A 69 -16.25 1.34 0.84
C LEU A 69 -16.49 1.61 -0.65
N LEU A 70 -17.14 2.73 -0.99
CA LEU A 70 -17.37 3.13 -2.39
C LEU A 70 -16.04 3.29 -3.16
N LEU A 71 -15.04 3.92 -2.55
CA LEU A 71 -13.71 4.07 -3.16
C LEU A 71 -12.98 2.73 -3.30
N ALA A 72 -13.19 1.79 -2.38
CA ALA A 72 -12.63 0.43 -2.47
C ALA A 72 -13.27 -0.35 -3.63
N GLY A 73 -14.59 -0.30 -3.77
CA GLY A 73 -15.33 -0.89 -4.88
C GLY A 73 -14.94 -0.29 -6.23
N ALA A 74 -14.83 1.04 -6.30
CA ALA A 74 -14.37 1.75 -7.51
C ALA A 74 -12.94 1.36 -7.90
N ALA A 75 -12.03 1.21 -6.91
CA ALA A 75 -10.66 0.78 -7.16
C ALA A 75 -10.58 -0.64 -7.73
N LEU A 76 -11.45 -1.57 -7.30
CA LEU A 76 -11.55 -2.90 -7.92
C LEU A 76 -12.14 -2.85 -9.32
N ALA A 77 -13.18 -2.05 -9.54
CA ALA A 77 -13.85 -1.92 -10.83
C ALA A 77 -12.94 -1.30 -11.91
N GLU A 78 -12.08 -0.35 -11.54
CA GLU A 78 -11.07 0.25 -12.43
C GLU A 78 -10.05 -0.78 -12.93
N GLY A 79 -9.78 -1.83 -12.14
CA GLY A 79 -8.88 -2.92 -12.51
C GLY A 79 -7.40 -2.52 -12.59
N GLY A 80 -6.58 -3.46 -13.08
CA GLY A 80 -5.14 -3.29 -13.20
C GLY A 80 -4.32 -3.82 -12.02
N ARG A 81 -3.00 -3.87 -12.19
CA ARG A 81 -2.08 -4.56 -11.26
C ARG A 81 -2.11 -4.04 -9.81
N LYS A 82 -2.47 -2.77 -9.60
CA LYS A 82 -2.53 -2.13 -8.28
C LYS A 82 -3.95 -1.97 -7.74
N ALA A 83 -4.98 -2.35 -8.49
CA ALA A 83 -6.37 -2.23 -8.05
C ALA A 83 -6.63 -2.95 -6.71
N PRO A 84 -6.18 -4.20 -6.50
CA PRO A 84 -6.40 -4.89 -5.24
C PRO A 84 -5.77 -4.16 -4.04
N ALA A 85 -4.54 -3.68 -4.20
CA ALA A 85 -3.83 -2.95 -3.15
C ALA A 85 -4.52 -1.61 -2.83
N ARG A 86 -4.96 -0.86 -3.85
CA ARG A 86 -5.74 0.37 -3.65
C ARG A 86 -7.05 0.08 -2.94
N ALA A 87 -7.77 -0.95 -3.37
CA ALA A 87 -9.05 -1.34 -2.77
C ALA A 87 -8.91 -1.76 -1.31
N ALA A 88 -7.93 -2.63 -1.01
CA ALA A 88 -7.64 -3.04 0.36
C ALA A 88 -7.30 -1.86 1.27
N ARG A 89 -6.46 -0.94 0.80
CA ARG A 89 -6.10 0.27 1.55
C ARG A 89 -7.31 1.14 1.86
N ARG A 90 -8.22 1.33 0.89
CA ARG A 90 -9.47 2.07 1.11
C ARG A 90 -10.37 1.37 2.12
N ALA A 91 -10.50 0.05 2.04
CA ALA A 91 -11.25 -0.72 3.02
C ALA A 91 -10.64 -0.59 4.44
N GLU A 92 -9.31 -0.63 4.57
CA GLU A 92 -8.60 -0.43 5.83
C GLU A 92 -8.79 0.99 6.41
N GLU A 93 -8.79 2.03 5.58
CA GLU A 93 -9.12 3.40 6.00
C GLU A 93 -10.53 3.49 6.63
N GLY A 94 -11.49 2.78 6.03
CA GLY A 94 -12.85 2.64 6.55
C GLY A 94 -12.88 1.87 7.87
N LEU A 95 -12.26 0.70 7.92
CA LEU A 95 -12.20 -0.15 9.12
C LEU A 95 -11.49 0.54 10.29
N SER A 96 -10.42 1.29 10.01
CA SER A 96 -9.70 2.08 11.01
C SER A 96 -10.58 3.19 11.58
N THR A 97 -11.36 3.86 10.73
CA THR A 97 -12.37 4.82 11.18
C THR A 97 -13.37 4.14 12.11
N LEU A 98 -13.91 2.97 11.72
CA LEU A 98 -14.88 2.24 12.54
C LEU A 98 -14.29 1.79 13.88
N ARG A 99 -13.04 1.33 13.88
CA ARG A 99 -12.32 0.90 15.10
C ARG A 99 -12.06 2.03 16.08
N SER A 100 -11.79 3.24 15.59
CA SER A 100 -11.54 4.42 16.44
C SER A 100 -12.76 4.88 17.26
N ILE A 101 -13.90 4.19 17.11
CA ILE A 101 -15.18 4.55 17.73
C ILE A 101 -15.73 3.40 18.58
N GLY A 102 -15.33 2.16 18.30
CA GLY A 102 -15.70 1.01 19.13
C GLY A 102 -14.88 1.01 20.43
N PRO A 103 -15.46 0.61 21.57
CA PRO A 103 -14.70 0.47 22.81
C PRO A 103 -13.65 -0.65 22.67
N ASP A 104 -12.43 -0.39 23.15
CA ASP A 104 -11.37 -1.40 23.33
C ASP A 104 -11.80 -2.55 24.25
#